data_AF-A0A9E2D7S3-F1
#
_entry.id   AF-A0A9E2D7S3-F1
#
_cell.length_a   1.000
_cell.length_b   1.000
_cell.length_c   1.000
_cell.angle_alpha   90.00
_cell.angle_beta   90.00
_cell.angle_gamma   90.00
#
_symmetry.space_group_name_H-M   'P 1'
#
loop_
_entity.id
_entity.type
_entity.pdbx_description
1 polymer ?
#
loop_
_entity_poly.entity_id
_entity_poly.type
_entity_poly.pdbx_seq_one_letter_code
_entity_poly.pdbx_strand_id
1 'polypeptide(L)'
;MNKQHFMHQLKGLALILLVAAVTLGGSTGCKSKKKLAKEQAAAEYAAKVEQAKSDLNAILEDATTWTLKEKEQRVKTIKSWNLQDEEINSLLDKVEDKLARERADIERKAEEERLRREEEARQKAEATKFVSLESMLKSIAGAPDVNTANDRINQTLMMFATPDVPVLIIISRAGGFNDYDRPTTIRKYLEYLKDQKVFGNLIEQVKYDDYGKITELELIKK
;
A
#
# COMPACT_ATOMS: atom_id res chain seq x y z
N MET A 1 -13.46 -11.64 65.21
CA MET A 1 -12.11 -12.12 64.84
C MET A 1 -12.02 -12.01 63.33
N ASN A 2 -11.12 -11.30 62.65
CA ASN A 2 -9.89 -10.54 62.92
C ASN A 2 -9.86 -9.49 61.76
N LYS A 3 -9.94 -8.16 62.00
CA LYS A 3 -8.83 -7.18 61.96
C LYS A 3 -7.91 -7.38 60.73
N GLN A 4 -7.73 -6.47 59.75
CA GLN A 4 -7.94 -5.03 59.54
C GLN A 4 -8.00 -4.80 57.99
N HIS A 5 -8.91 -4.09 57.30
CA HIS A 5 -9.19 -2.64 57.24
C HIS A 5 -7.90 -1.79 57.33
N PHE A 6 -7.48 -0.94 56.39
CA PHE A 6 -8.24 0.14 55.74
C PHE A 6 -7.22 1.16 55.20
N MET A 7 -7.58 1.86 54.11
CA MET A 7 -7.13 3.23 53.75
C MET A 7 -5.66 3.46 53.38
N HIS A 8 -5.27 4.47 52.59
CA HIS A 8 -5.86 5.34 51.57
C HIS A 8 -4.67 6.17 51.04
N GLN A 9 -4.89 6.80 49.90
CA GLN A 9 -4.15 7.96 49.39
C GLN A 9 -3.57 8.93 50.44
N LEU A 10 -2.41 9.54 50.19
CA LEU A 10 -2.24 11.01 49.97
C LEU A 10 -0.75 11.45 49.97
N LYS A 11 -0.48 12.39 49.07
CA LYS A 11 0.50 13.50 49.02
C LYS A 11 1.40 13.76 50.25
N GLY A 12 2.68 14.08 49.99
CA GLY A 12 3.60 14.82 50.88
C GLY A 12 5.04 14.76 50.35
N LEU A 13 5.52 15.71 49.55
CA LEU A 13 6.24 16.92 50.01
C LEU A 13 7.47 16.59 50.87
N ALA A 14 8.63 16.39 50.22
CA ALA A 14 9.94 16.43 50.87
C ALA A 14 10.82 17.46 50.14
N LEU A 15 10.76 18.66 50.70
CA LEU A 15 11.44 19.89 50.37
C LEU A 15 12.73 19.98 51.23
N ILE A 16 13.82 20.45 50.62
CA ILE A 16 15.04 21.02 51.24
C ILE A 16 16.02 20.06 51.95
N LEU A 17 17.24 19.99 51.41
CA LEU A 17 18.47 20.06 52.21
C LEU A 17 19.54 20.85 51.44
N LEU A 18 19.61 22.15 51.77
CA LEU A 18 20.68 23.09 51.39
C LEU A 18 21.12 23.78 52.68
N VAL A 19 22.27 23.38 53.22
CA VAL A 19 23.13 24.18 54.12
C VAL A 19 24.56 23.65 53.91
N ALA A 20 25.35 24.31 53.05
CA ALA A 20 26.31 25.36 53.42
C ALA A 20 27.48 24.85 54.27
N ALA A 21 28.58 24.48 53.61
CA ALA A 21 29.92 24.53 54.18
C ALA A 21 30.61 25.78 53.60
N VAL A 22 30.58 26.87 54.37
CA VAL A 22 31.44 28.03 54.14
C VAL A 22 32.63 27.89 55.09
N THR A 23 33.83 27.71 54.54
CA THR A 23 35.07 28.10 55.21
C THR A 23 35.89 28.99 54.29
N LEU A 24 35.80 30.28 54.59
CA LEU A 24 36.76 31.37 54.47
C LEU A 24 38.01 31.13 53.60
N GLY A 25 38.09 31.87 52.49
CA GLY A 25 39.33 32.11 51.75
C GLY A 25 39.13 32.71 50.36
N GLY A 26 39.16 34.04 50.24
CA GLY A 26 39.55 34.73 49.01
C GLY A 26 38.49 34.97 47.93
N SER A 27 38.29 36.24 47.61
CA SER A 27 37.45 36.82 46.55
C SER A 27 37.89 36.50 45.10
N THR A 28 38.41 35.30 44.82
CA THR A 28 38.96 34.89 43.50
C THR A 28 38.16 33.81 42.76
N GLY A 29 37.15 33.19 43.39
CA GLY A 29 36.47 31.99 42.87
C GLY A 29 35.39 32.14 41.79
N CYS A 30 34.95 33.36 41.45
CA CYS A 30 33.92 33.55 40.42
C CYS A 30 34.49 33.55 38.98
N LYS A 31 35.77 33.91 38.82
CA LYS A 31 36.45 33.92 37.51
C LYS A 31 36.85 32.51 37.04
N SER A 32 37.29 31.62 37.94
CA SER A 32 37.68 30.25 37.57
C SER A 32 36.50 29.37 37.18
N LYS A 33 35.39 29.40 37.93
CA LYS A 33 34.15 28.68 37.57
C LYS A 33 33.56 29.16 36.24
N LYS A 34 33.57 30.47 35.99
CA LYS A 34 33.13 31.05 34.72
C LYS A 34 34.03 30.68 33.54
N LYS A 35 35.34 30.56 33.78
CA LYS A 35 36.31 30.07 32.77
C LYS A 35 36.06 28.60 32.45
N LEU A 36 35.92 27.75 33.48
CA LEU A 36 35.62 26.32 33.32
C LEU A 36 34.31 26.08 32.58
N ALA A 37 33.24 26.82 32.91
CA ALA A 37 31.95 26.72 32.22
C ALA A 37 32.04 27.14 30.74
N LYS A 38 32.86 28.14 30.41
CA LYS A 38 33.11 28.55 29.02
C LYS A 38 33.91 27.51 28.25
N GLU A 39 34.93 26.92 28.87
CA GLU A 39 35.74 25.86 28.26
C GLU A 39 34.90 24.60 27.99
N GLN A 40 34.05 24.21 28.94
CA GLN A 40 33.11 23.10 28.76
C GLN A 40 32.09 23.38 27.64
N ALA A 41 31.51 24.58 27.60
CA ALA A 41 30.58 24.95 26.53
C ALA A 41 31.25 24.96 25.15
N ALA A 42 32.50 25.42 25.06
CA ALA A 42 33.28 25.39 23.83
C ALA A 42 33.61 23.95 23.38
N ALA A 43 33.97 23.07 24.33
CA ALA A 43 34.23 21.67 24.04
C ALA A 43 32.97 20.92 23.60
N GLU A 44 31.82 21.17 24.25
CA GLU A 44 30.53 20.59 23.84
C GLU A 44 30.11 21.09 22.45
N TYR A 45 30.31 22.37 22.15
CA TYR A 45 30.06 22.92 20.82
C TYR A 45 30.93 22.24 19.76
N ALA A 46 32.24 22.13 19.99
CA ALA A 46 33.17 21.48 19.07
C ALA A 46 32.80 20.00 18.85
N ALA A 47 32.41 19.27 19.90
CA ALA A 47 31.95 17.89 19.76
C ALA A 47 30.69 17.77 18.90
N LYS A 48 29.72 18.68 19.06
CA LYS A 48 28.51 18.72 18.21
C LYS A 48 28.84 19.07 16.76
N VAL A 49 29.80 19.95 16.52
CA VAL A 49 30.27 20.30 15.17
C VAL A 49 30.88 19.09 14.47
N GLU A 50 31.83 18.42 15.11
CA GLU A 50 32.47 17.22 14.55
C GLU A 50 31.47 16.09 14.32
N GLN A 51 30.57 15.86 15.29
CA GLN A 51 29.52 14.86 15.15
C GLN A 51 28.56 15.19 13.99
N ALA A 52 28.16 16.45 13.84
CA ALA A 52 27.31 16.88 12.74
C ALA A 52 27.98 16.62 11.39
N LYS A 53 29.24 17.02 11.21
CA LYS A 53 30.00 16.81 9.96
C LYS A 53 30.14 15.32 9.65
N SER A 54 30.52 14.52 10.65
CA SER A 54 30.63 13.06 10.51
C SER A 54 29.33 12.43 10.01
N ASP A 55 28.21 12.75 10.66
CA ASP A 55 26.94 12.11 10.33
C ASP A 55 26.36 12.59 9.00
N LEU A 56 26.49 13.89 8.68
CA LEU A 56 26.03 14.42 7.40
C LEU A 56 26.85 13.84 6.24
N ASN A 57 28.17 13.72 6.38
CA ASN A 57 29.01 13.06 5.38
C ASN A 57 28.65 11.58 5.25
N ALA A 58 28.45 10.87 6.36
CA ALA A 58 28.03 9.47 6.31
C ALA A 58 26.67 9.28 5.60
N ILE A 59 25.74 10.23 5.73
CA ILE A 59 24.47 10.24 4.98
C ILE A 59 24.71 10.52 3.49
N LEU A 60 25.56 11.49 3.14
CA LEU A 60 25.85 11.82 1.73
C LEU A 60 26.51 10.65 0.99
N GLU A 61 27.47 10.01 1.66
CA GLU A 61 28.29 8.90 1.14
C GLU A 61 27.60 7.54 1.25
N ASP A 62 26.36 7.48 1.75
CA ASP A 62 25.62 6.24 1.99
C ASP A 62 26.39 5.24 2.89
N ALA A 63 27.23 5.74 3.79
CA ALA A 63 28.02 4.95 4.73
C ALA A 63 27.25 4.53 5.99
N THR A 64 25.92 4.72 6.00
CA THR A 64 25.03 4.38 7.12
C THR A 64 24.09 3.24 6.74
N THR A 65 23.69 2.44 7.74
CA THR A 65 22.61 1.44 7.61
C THR A 65 21.23 2.02 7.92
N TRP A 66 21.14 3.34 8.08
CA TRP A 66 19.92 4.04 8.48
C TRP A 66 18.88 4.05 7.35
N THR A 67 17.63 3.83 7.73
CA THR A 67 16.47 4.08 6.89
C THR A 67 16.34 5.56 6.57
N LEU A 68 15.63 5.91 5.48
CA LEU A 68 15.32 7.30 5.12
C LEU A 68 14.76 8.10 6.31
N LYS A 69 13.86 7.49 7.11
CA LYS A 69 13.27 8.12 8.29
C LYS A 69 14.29 8.41 9.39
N GLU A 70 15.25 7.51 9.60
CA GLU A 70 16.33 7.71 10.58
C GLU A 70 17.31 8.79 10.12
N LYS A 71 17.65 8.83 8.82
CA LYS A 71 18.46 9.91 8.23
C LYS A 71 17.79 11.28 8.44
N GLU A 72 16.49 11.40 8.15
CA GLU A 72 15.73 12.64 8.34
C GLU A 72 15.63 13.05 9.82
N GLN A 73 15.44 12.09 10.71
CA GLN A 73 15.42 12.36 12.15
C GLN A 73 16.80 12.81 12.64
N ARG A 74 17.89 12.30 12.06
CA ARG A 74 19.24 12.74 12.37
C ARG A 74 19.47 14.19 11.92
N VAL A 75 19.10 14.53 10.68
CA VAL A 75 19.16 15.91 10.17
C VAL A 75 18.38 16.87 11.07
N LYS A 76 17.15 16.50 11.44
CA LYS A 76 16.34 17.30 12.39
C LYS A 76 17.02 17.50 13.74
N THR A 77 17.71 16.47 14.24
CA THR A 77 18.47 16.54 15.50
C THR A 77 19.64 17.51 15.37
N ILE A 78 20.41 17.42 14.28
CA ILE A 78 21.54 18.32 14.02
C ILE A 78 21.08 19.78 13.90
N LYS A 79 19.97 20.04 13.19
CA LYS A 79 19.37 21.39 13.10
C LYS A 79 18.96 21.95 14.47
N SER A 80 18.51 21.10 15.39
CA SER A 80 18.11 21.53 16.74
C SER A 80 19.29 21.99 17.62
N TRP A 81 20.53 21.66 17.23
CA TRP A 81 21.73 22.14 17.92
C TRP A 81 22.07 23.59 17.60
N ASN A 82 21.46 24.18 16.56
CA ASN A 82 21.61 25.58 16.16
C ASN A 82 23.08 26.02 16.00
N LEU A 83 23.89 25.16 15.37
CA LEU A 83 25.32 25.41 15.13
C LEU A 83 25.50 26.55 14.12
N GLN A 84 26.40 27.49 14.41
CA GLN A 84 26.72 28.63 13.55
C GLN A 84 27.97 28.32 12.73
N ASP A 85 27.89 27.29 11.89
CA ASP A 85 29.01 26.78 11.08
C ASP A 85 28.57 26.67 9.61
N GLU A 86 29.28 27.37 8.72
CA GLU A 86 28.92 27.48 7.31
C GLU A 86 29.05 26.15 6.56
N GLU A 87 30.04 25.32 6.93
CA GLU A 87 30.23 24.00 6.33
C GLU A 87 29.08 23.07 6.71
N ILE A 88 28.64 23.08 7.97
CA ILE A 88 27.47 22.31 8.41
C ILE A 88 26.22 22.75 7.67
N ASN A 89 26.01 24.06 7.47
CA ASN A 89 24.86 24.56 6.70
C ASN A 89 24.91 24.04 5.26
N SER A 90 26.06 24.09 4.60
CA SER A 90 26.22 23.53 3.25
C SER A 90 25.99 22.02 3.19
N LEU A 91 26.44 21.28 4.19
CA LEU A 91 26.21 19.83 4.28
C LEU A 91 24.74 19.50 4.53
N LEU A 92 24.05 20.29 5.37
CA LEU A 92 22.62 20.15 5.61
C LEU A 92 21.83 20.33 4.31
N ASP A 93 22.11 21.38 3.54
CA ASP A 93 21.43 21.63 2.25
C ASP A 93 21.61 20.44 1.30
N LYS A 94 22.85 19.94 1.15
CA LYS A 94 23.13 18.78 0.29
C LYS A 94 22.43 17.51 0.76
N VAL A 95 22.40 17.27 2.07
CA VAL A 95 21.73 16.10 2.65
C VAL A 95 20.22 16.22 2.46
N GLU A 96 19.63 17.38 2.75
CA GLU A 96 18.19 17.60 2.56
C GLU A 96 17.77 17.39 1.11
N ASP A 97 18.54 17.90 0.15
CA ASP A 97 18.33 17.66 -1.28
C ASP A 97 18.46 16.18 -1.68
N LYS A 98 19.39 15.45 -1.06
CA LYS A 98 19.54 14.00 -1.28
C LYS A 98 18.34 13.24 -0.73
N LEU A 99 17.94 13.52 0.51
CA LEU A 99 16.82 12.85 1.17
C LEU A 99 15.49 13.17 0.48
N ALA A 100 15.31 14.40 -0.02
CA ALA A 100 14.15 14.79 -0.81
C ALA A 100 14.04 13.98 -2.11
N ARG A 101 15.17 13.76 -2.81
CA ARG A 101 15.23 12.90 -4.00
C ARG A 101 14.95 11.43 -3.67
N GLU A 102 15.57 10.90 -2.62
CA GLU A 102 15.36 9.53 -2.15
C GLU A 102 13.88 9.28 -1.79
N ARG A 103 13.24 10.23 -1.11
CA ARG A 103 11.81 10.20 -0.80
C ARG A 103 10.94 10.17 -2.05
N ALA A 104 11.18 11.06 -3.00
CA ALA A 104 10.43 11.12 -4.24
C ALA A 104 10.57 9.82 -5.07
N ASP A 105 11.77 9.23 -5.07
CA ASP A 105 12.02 7.96 -5.75
C ASP A 105 11.30 6.77 -5.10
N ILE A 106 11.27 6.72 -3.76
CA ILE A 106 10.53 5.70 -3.02
C ILE A 106 9.03 5.86 -3.27
N GLU A 107 8.49 7.07 -3.21
CA GLU A 107 7.07 7.35 -3.46
C GLU A 107 6.67 6.97 -4.89
N ARG A 108 7.47 7.36 -5.88
CA ARG A 108 7.26 6.97 -7.28
C ARG A 108 7.23 5.46 -7.46
N LYS A 109 8.21 4.73 -6.91
CA LYS A 109 8.26 3.26 -7.00
C LYS A 109 7.08 2.60 -6.30
N ALA A 110 6.67 3.11 -5.13
CA ALA A 110 5.52 2.61 -4.40
C ALA A 110 4.21 2.83 -5.18
N GLU A 111 4.08 3.98 -5.83
CA GLU A 111 2.93 4.30 -6.69
C GLU A 111 2.89 3.41 -7.94
N GLU A 112 4.02 3.28 -8.64
CA GLU A 112 4.15 2.38 -9.80
C GLU A 112 3.82 0.93 -9.43
N GLU A 113 4.29 0.43 -8.28
CA GLU A 113 3.98 -0.91 -7.80
C GLU A 113 2.49 -1.05 -7.41
N ARG A 114 1.89 -0.02 -6.82
CA ARG A 114 0.45 0.00 -6.52
C ARG A 114 -0.37 -0.09 -7.80
N LEU A 115 -0.08 0.75 -8.78
CA LEU A 115 -0.76 0.75 -10.08
C LEU A 115 -0.57 -0.59 -10.80
N ARG A 116 0.65 -1.16 -10.77
CA ARG A 116 0.90 -2.50 -11.35
C ARG A 116 0.05 -3.58 -10.68
N ARG A 117 0.00 -3.60 -9.34
CA ARG A 117 -0.81 -4.58 -8.60
C ARG A 117 -2.30 -4.41 -8.84
N GLU A 118 -2.77 -3.18 -8.96
CA GLU A 118 -4.17 -2.89 -9.29
C GLU A 118 -4.52 -3.35 -10.70
N GLU A 119 -3.66 -3.06 -11.67
CA GLU A 119 -3.81 -3.52 -13.05
C GLU A 119 -3.79 -5.05 -13.15
N GLU A 120 -2.82 -5.71 -12.52
CA GLU A 120 -2.74 -7.18 -12.44
C GLU A 120 -3.99 -7.78 -11.77
N ALA A 121 -4.48 -7.15 -10.69
CA ALA A 121 -5.70 -7.59 -10.03
C ALA A 121 -6.93 -7.40 -10.93
N ARG A 122 -7.01 -6.30 -11.69
CA ARG A 122 -8.09 -6.05 -12.65
C ARG A 122 -8.07 -7.08 -13.77
N GLN A 123 -6.91 -7.31 -14.38
CA GLN A 123 -6.74 -8.32 -15.43
C GLN A 123 -7.07 -9.72 -14.93
N LYS A 124 -6.61 -10.08 -13.73
CA LYS A 124 -6.94 -11.37 -13.12
C LYS A 124 -8.43 -11.50 -12.83
N ALA A 125 -9.06 -10.46 -12.30
CA ALA A 125 -10.50 -10.45 -12.04
C ALA A 125 -11.31 -10.55 -13.33
N GLU A 126 -10.87 -9.89 -14.40
CA GLU A 126 -11.48 -9.98 -15.74
C GLU A 126 -11.31 -11.38 -16.33
N ALA A 127 -10.12 -11.95 -16.26
CA ALA A 127 -9.82 -13.30 -16.75
C ALA A 127 -10.59 -14.39 -15.98
N THR A 128 -10.85 -14.20 -14.68
CA THR A 128 -11.63 -15.17 -13.88
C THR A 128 -13.14 -14.93 -13.94
N LYS A 129 -13.59 -13.75 -14.38
CA LYS A 129 -14.98 -13.29 -14.29
C LYS A 129 -15.98 -14.29 -14.85
N PHE A 130 -15.61 -14.96 -15.94
CA PHE A 130 -16.50 -15.86 -16.67
C PHE A 130 -16.02 -17.30 -16.78
N VAL A 131 -14.94 -17.69 -16.10
CA VAL A 131 -14.33 -19.04 -16.24
C VAL A 131 -15.32 -20.16 -15.97
N SER A 132 -16.18 -20.01 -14.94
CA SER A 132 -17.19 -21.01 -14.62
C SER A 132 -18.20 -21.19 -15.75
N LEU A 133 -18.77 -20.09 -16.25
CA LEU A 133 -19.73 -20.11 -17.35
C LEU A 133 -19.08 -20.61 -18.64
N GLU A 134 -17.88 -20.12 -18.98
CA GLU A 134 -17.12 -20.55 -20.15
C GLU A 134 -16.84 -22.06 -20.12
N SER A 135 -16.46 -22.60 -18.96
CA SER A 135 -16.25 -24.03 -18.76
C SER A 135 -17.53 -24.83 -19.01
N MET A 136 -18.68 -24.36 -18.52
CA MET A 136 -19.97 -25.01 -18.79
C MET A 136 -20.33 -25.00 -20.28
N LEU A 137 -20.18 -23.86 -20.96
CA LEU A 137 -20.42 -23.75 -22.41
C LEU A 137 -19.52 -24.69 -23.21
N LYS A 138 -18.21 -24.73 -22.88
CA LYS A 138 -17.25 -25.67 -23.48
C LYS A 138 -17.63 -27.13 -23.19
N SER A 139 -18.11 -27.42 -21.99
CA SER A 139 -18.50 -28.79 -21.61
C SER A 139 -19.70 -29.28 -22.42
N ILE A 140 -20.66 -28.41 -22.76
CA ILE A 140 -21.81 -28.80 -23.61
C ILE A 140 -21.31 -29.14 -25.02
N ALA A 141 -20.47 -28.28 -25.60
CA ALA A 141 -19.86 -28.51 -26.91
C ALA A 141 -19.01 -29.80 -26.93
N GLY A 142 -18.22 -30.05 -25.89
CA GLY A 142 -17.36 -31.24 -25.76
C GLY A 142 -18.05 -32.48 -25.20
N ALA A 143 -19.38 -32.53 -25.10
CA ALA A 143 -20.08 -33.69 -24.54
C ALA A 143 -19.94 -34.94 -25.44
N PRO A 144 -19.66 -36.13 -24.88
CA PRO A 144 -19.42 -37.35 -25.65
C PRO A 144 -20.66 -37.87 -26.37
N ASP A 145 -21.84 -37.57 -25.85
CA ASP A 145 -23.13 -38.01 -26.40
C ASP A 145 -24.24 -36.98 -26.13
N VAL A 146 -25.40 -37.20 -26.76
CA VAL A 146 -26.55 -36.28 -26.70
C VAL A 146 -27.17 -36.23 -25.30
N ASN A 147 -27.22 -37.35 -24.58
CA ASN A 147 -27.81 -37.37 -23.23
C ASN A 147 -26.94 -36.57 -22.27
N THR A 148 -25.62 -36.80 -22.29
CA THR A 148 -24.65 -36.02 -21.51
C THR A 148 -24.72 -34.53 -21.85
N ALA A 149 -24.90 -34.19 -23.13
CA ALA A 149 -25.05 -32.78 -23.53
C ALA A 149 -26.34 -32.17 -22.96
N ASN A 150 -27.46 -32.86 -23.06
CA ASN A 150 -28.76 -32.39 -22.55
C ASN A 150 -28.73 -32.19 -21.02
N ASP A 151 -28.06 -33.07 -20.28
CA ASP A 151 -27.87 -32.91 -18.83
C ASP A 151 -27.08 -31.64 -18.50
N ARG A 152 -25.98 -31.39 -19.24
CA ARG A 152 -25.16 -30.17 -19.08
C ARG A 152 -25.93 -28.90 -19.48
N ILE A 153 -26.77 -28.97 -20.51
CA ILE A 153 -27.68 -27.87 -20.90
C ILE A 153 -28.62 -27.55 -19.75
N ASN A 154 -29.28 -28.56 -19.18
CA ASN A 154 -30.22 -28.35 -18.07
C ASN A 154 -29.54 -27.74 -16.85
N GLN A 155 -28.34 -28.20 -16.50
CA GLN A 155 -27.54 -27.62 -15.41
C GLN A 155 -27.15 -26.17 -15.69
N THR A 156 -26.71 -25.87 -16.92
CA THR A 156 -26.29 -24.53 -17.31
C THR A 156 -27.46 -23.56 -17.33
N LEU A 157 -28.64 -24.00 -17.78
CA LEU A 157 -29.87 -23.20 -17.78
C LEU A 157 -30.28 -22.74 -16.37
N MET A 158 -29.90 -23.47 -15.30
CA MET A 158 -30.17 -23.04 -13.93
C MET A 158 -29.43 -21.74 -13.54
N MET A 159 -28.39 -21.36 -14.27
CA MET A 159 -27.67 -20.10 -14.05
C MET A 159 -28.41 -18.89 -14.63
N PHE A 160 -29.35 -19.09 -15.55
CA PHE A 160 -30.07 -18.04 -16.25
C PHE A 160 -31.41 -17.77 -15.57
N ALA A 161 -31.88 -16.51 -15.66
CA ALA A 161 -33.16 -16.11 -15.07
C ALA A 161 -34.32 -16.85 -15.76
N THR A 162 -34.24 -17.01 -17.07
CA THR A 162 -35.20 -17.75 -17.89
C THR A 162 -34.47 -18.42 -19.08
N PRO A 163 -35.06 -19.44 -19.73
CA PRO A 163 -34.52 -20.01 -20.96
C PRO A 163 -34.54 -19.05 -22.17
N ASP A 164 -35.24 -17.92 -22.05
CA ASP A 164 -35.41 -16.91 -23.10
C ASP A 164 -34.42 -15.74 -22.97
N VAL A 165 -33.50 -15.81 -22.00
CA VAL A 165 -32.45 -14.80 -21.82
C VAL A 165 -31.70 -14.56 -23.13
N PRO A 166 -31.59 -13.30 -23.58
CA PRO A 166 -30.92 -12.96 -24.83
C PRO A 166 -29.43 -13.33 -24.79
N VAL A 167 -28.97 -13.92 -25.89
CA VAL A 167 -27.56 -14.09 -26.22
C VAL A 167 -27.25 -13.25 -27.45
N LEU A 168 -26.32 -12.32 -27.29
CA LEU A 168 -25.89 -11.38 -28.33
C LEU A 168 -24.46 -11.72 -28.75
N ILE A 169 -24.23 -11.91 -30.05
CA ILE A 169 -22.90 -12.26 -30.58
C ILE A 169 -22.36 -11.06 -31.35
N ILE A 170 -21.34 -10.40 -30.81
CA ILE A 170 -20.63 -9.28 -31.42
C ILE A 170 -19.84 -9.81 -32.63
N ILE A 171 -20.11 -9.23 -33.80
CA ILE A 171 -19.44 -9.54 -35.07
C ILE A 171 -18.43 -8.46 -35.48
N SER A 172 -18.59 -7.23 -34.98
CA SER A 172 -17.80 -6.07 -35.37
C SER A 172 -17.86 -4.99 -34.29
N ARG A 173 -16.79 -4.19 -34.17
CA ARG A 173 -16.72 -3.01 -33.29
C ARG A 173 -16.19 -1.82 -34.09
N ALA A 174 -16.98 -0.75 -34.20
CA ALA A 174 -16.57 0.46 -34.90
C ALA A 174 -17.12 1.70 -34.20
N GLY A 175 -16.25 2.70 -33.98
CA GLY A 175 -16.66 3.99 -33.40
C GLY A 175 -17.31 3.91 -32.02
N GLY A 176 -17.02 2.86 -31.23
CA GLY A 176 -17.63 2.63 -29.91
C GLY A 176 -18.99 1.92 -29.93
N PHE A 177 -19.46 1.48 -31.10
CA PHE A 177 -20.70 0.69 -31.25
C PHE A 177 -20.38 -0.77 -31.60
N ASN A 178 -21.15 -1.69 -31.02
CA ASN A 178 -21.10 -3.11 -31.31
C ASN A 178 -22.13 -3.45 -32.39
N ASP A 179 -21.69 -4.15 -33.43
CA ASP A 179 -22.58 -4.82 -34.37
C ASP A 179 -22.81 -6.26 -33.89
N TYR A 180 -24.07 -6.67 -33.82
CA TYR A 180 -24.45 -8.00 -33.37
C TYR A 180 -24.96 -8.84 -34.54
N ASP A 181 -24.67 -10.14 -34.49
CA ASP A 181 -25.38 -11.14 -35.28
C ASP A 181 -26.85 -11.21 -34.85
N ARG A 182 -27.68 -11.96 -35.60
CA ARG A 182 -29.09 -12.18 -35.25
C ARG A 182 -29.20 -12.65 -33.79
N PRO A 183 -29.89 -11.89 -32.91
CA PRO A 183 -30.07 -12.28 -31.51
C PRO A 183 -30.74 -13.64 -31.38
N THR A 184 -30.34 -14.38 -30.36
CA THR A 184 -30.92 -15.69 -30.01
C THR A 184 -31.21 -15.76 -28.51
N THR A 185 -31.81 -16.85 -28.06
CA THR A 185 -32.01 -17.12 -26.62
C THR A 185 -30.96 -18.09 -26.11
N ILE A 186 -30.70 -18.07 -24.80
CA ILE A 186 -29.73 -18.98 -24.20
C ILE A 186 -30.08 -20.44 -24.48
N ARG A 187 -31.35 -20.84 -24.39
CA ARG A 187 -31.76 -22.21 -24.74
C ARG A 187 -31.32 -22.58 -26.15
N LYS A 188 -31.66 -21.74 -27.15
CA LYS A 188 -31.29 -21.99 -28.55
C LYS A 188 -29.77 -22.00 -28.75
N TYR A 189 -29.05 -21.13 -28.05
CA TYR A 189 -27.59 -21.07 -28.13
C TYR A 189 -26.92 -22.32 -27.55
N LEU A 190 -27.40 -22.82 -26.41
CA LEU A 190 -26.86 -24.05 -25.80
C LEU A 190 -27.13 -25.29 -26.67
N GLU A 191 -28.31 -25.37 -27.30
CA GLU A 191 -28.62 -26.40 -28.29
C GLU A 191 -27.70 -26.29 -29.51
N TYR A 192 -27.45 -25.07 -29.99
CA TYR A 192 -26.47 -24.83 -31.06
C TYR A 192 -25.06 -25.33 -30.67
N LEU A 193 -24.59 -25.07 -29.44
CA LEU A 193 -23.29 -25.58 -28.98
C LEU A 193 -23.23 -27.11 -28.96
N LYS A 194 -24.31 -27.76 -28.52
CA LYS A 194 -24.44 -29.23 -28.55
C LYS A 194 -24.29 -29.76 -29.97
N ASP A 195 -24.97 -29.13 -30.92
CA ASP A 195 -25.01 -29.59 -32.32
C ASP A 195 -23.70 -29.31 -33.05
N GLN A 196 -23.09 -28.14 -32.81
CA GLN A 196 -21.84 -27.74 -33.46
C GLN A 196 -20.59 -28.40 -32.87
N LYS A 197 -20.67 -28.90 -31.63
CA LYS A 197 -19.54 -29.51 -30.90
C LYS A 197 -18.31 -28.60 -30.75
N VAL A 198 -18.48 -27.29 -30.92
CA VAL A 198 -17.41 -26.30 -30.78
C VAL A 198 -17.93 -25.04 -30.09
N PHE A 199 -17.11 -24.49 -29.19
CA PHE A 199 -17.31 -23.19 -28.58
C PHE A 199 -16.24 -22.22 -29.09
N GLY A 200 -16.56 -21.52 -30.19
CA GLY A 200 -15.65 -20.62 -30.91
C GLY A 200 -15.66 -19.15 -30.46
N ASN A 201 -16.45 -18.81 -29.44
CA ASN A 201 -16.60 -17.44 -28.96
C ASN A 201 -15.87 -17.21 -27.63
N LEU A 202 -15.75 -15.95 -27.23
CA LEU A 202 -15.40 -15.51 -25.88
C LEU A 202 -16.62 -14.84 -25.24
N ILE A 203 -16.70 -14.90 -23.91
CA ILE A 203 -17.72 -14.17 -23.15
C ILE A 203 -17.20 -12.75 -22.95
N GLU A 204 -17.91 -11.78 -23.51
CA GLU A 204 -17.59 -10.35 -23.38
C GLU A 204 -18.24 -9.77 -22.11
N GLN A 205 -19.54 -10.02 -21.95
CA GLN A 205 -20.32 -9.43 -20.87
C GLN A 205 -21.40 -10.40 -20.40
N VAL A 206 -21.71 -10.32 -19.11
CA VAL A 206 -22.84 -11.02 -18.49
C VAL A 206 -23.55 -10.02 -17.60
N LYS A 207 -24.86 -9.86 -17.78
CA LYS A 207 -25.73 -9.09 -16.87
C LYS A 207 -26.45 -10.05 -15.93
N TYR A 208 -26.65 -9.62 -14.70
CA TYR A 208 -27.29 -10.41 -13.65
C TYR A 208 -28.52 -9.67 -13.12
N ASP A 209 -29.51 -10.42 -12.64
CA ASP A 209 -30.56 -9.89 -11.76
C ASP A 209 -30.09 -9.79 -10.29
N ASP A 210 -30.97 -9.27 -9.43
CA ASP A 210 -30.71 -9.11 -7.98
C ASP A 210 -30.50 -10.45 -7.26
N TYR A 211 -30.88 -11.58 -7.87
CA TYR A 211 -30.70 -12.93 -7.34
C TYR A 211 -29.44 -13.62 -7.90
N GLY A 212 -28.64 -12.92 -8.71
CA GLY A 212 -27.43 -13.44 -9.33
C GLY A 212 -27.69 -14.38 -10.51
N LYS A 213 -28.89 -14.40 -11.09
CA LYS A 213 -29.19 -15.13 -12.33
C LYS A 213 -28.84 -14.28 -13.53
N ILE A 214 -28.35 -14.92 -14.58
CA ILE A 214 -27.96 -14.25 -15.83
C ILE A 214 -29.22 -13.77 -16.57
N THR A 215 -29.26 -12.49 -16.92
CA THR A 215 -30.36 -11.85 -17.67
C THR A 215 -29.96 -11.45 -19.09
N GLU A 216 -28.67 -11.41 -19.40
CA GLU A 216 -28.13 -11.18 -20.75
C GLU A 216 -26.72 -11.76 -20.84
N LEU A 217 -26.38 -12.35 -21.98
CA LEU A 217 -25.04 -12.86 -22.29
C LEU A 217 -24.55 -12.25 -23.61
N GLU A 218 -23.48 -11.46 -23.56
CA GLU A 218 -22.78 -10.99 -24.74
C GLU A 218 -21.53 -11.83 -25.01
N LEU A 219 -21.37 -12.23 -26.26
CA LEU A 219 -20.26 -13.02 -26.76
C LEU A 219 -19.55 -12.24 -27.86
N ILE A 220 -18.26 -12.49 -28.06
CA ILE A 220 -17.52 -12.02 -29.22
C ILE A 220 -16.85 -13.19 -29.94
N LYS A 221 -16.82 -13.15 -31.27
CA LYS A 221 -16.02 -14.12 -32.05
C LYS A 221 -14.54 -13.99 -31.72
N LYS A 222 -13.87 -15.13 -31.55
CA LYS A 222 -12.40 -15.17 -31.42
C LYS A 222 -11.70 -14.71 -32.68
#